data_AF-A0AAI8MPY4-F1
#
_entry.id   AF-A0AAI8MPY4-F1
#
_cell.length_a   1.000
_cell.length_b   1.000
_cell.length_c   1.000
_cell.angle_alpha   90.00
_cell.angle_beta   90.00
_cell.angle_gamma   90.00
#
_symmetry.space_group_name_H-M   'P 1'
#
loop_
_entity.id
_entity.type
_entity.pdbx_description
1 polymer ?
#
loop_
_entity_poly.entity_id
_entity_poly.type
_entity_poly.pdbx_seq_one_letter_code
_entity_poly.pdbx_strand_id
1 'polypeptide(L)'
;MFEVKPEGLQLILLDKLQTDTNLEEYQKILYSNMLILLLEIISPKDVIERTNIIKELFEENGVIKNINLINIHSVGQNKLVFDFKGCRFENCHFENYEHFASNQFDPDTFFKDTAFIAPLWKEGIQTKLSWKNIDKKSCNTQGLVNMLNHRAANELENNQELRKKLKTIIKFFWSRGCFQPKSEDEVRRHLGGFDRLFKVLLDKKILKTEKKSDKHKRENTYWFLNNEYSDLRKIMEENDTCRDFEHIVSLCDKESFSL
;
A
#
# COMPACT_ATOMS: atom_id res chain seq x y z
N MET A 1 -40.18 31.76 -18.11
CA MET A 1 -39.79 30.41 -18.57
C MET A 1 -38.90 30.63 -19.78
N PHE A 2 -37.59 30.49 -19.63
CA PHE A 2 -36.66 30.68 -20.75
C PHE A 2 -36.53 29.35 -21.48
N GLU A 3 -37.14 29.26 -22.67
CA GLU A 3 -36.89 28.15 -23.60
C GLU A 3 -35.49 28.31 -24.16
N VAL A 4 -34.56 27.50 -23.67
CA VAL A 4 -33.27 27.30 -24.32
C VAL A 4 -33.50 26.29 -25.44
N LYS A 5 -33.46 26.76 -26.70
CA LYS A 5 -33.53 25.89 -27.87
C LYS A 5 -32.29 24.97 -27.92
N PRO A 6 -32.45 23.66 -28.15
CA PRO A 6 -31.36 22.67 -28.12
C PRO A 6 -30.31 22.85 -29.25
N GLU A 7 -30.57 23.74 -30.20
CA GLU A 7 -29.72 24.04 -31.36
C GLU A 7 -28.38 24.70 -30.96
N GLY A 8 -28.35 25.45 -29.84
CA GLY A 8 -27.13 26.13 -29.38
C GLY A 8 -26.08 25.21 -28.75
N LEU A 9 -26.51 24.08 -28.15
CA LEU A 9 -25.60 23.10 -27.54
C LEU A 9 -24.93 22.21 -28.61
N GLN A 10 -25.64 21.89 -29.69
CA GLN A 10 -25.09 21.12 -30.81
C GLN A 10 -24.01 21.90 -31.56
N LEU A 11 -24.16 23.22 -31.77
CA LEU A 11 -23.14 24.03 -32.44
C LEU A 11 -21.85 24.17 -31.63
N ILE A 12 -21.92 24.33 -30.30
CA ILE A 12 -20.72 24.47 -29.45
C ILE A 12 -19.94 23.15 -29.38
N LEU A 13 -20.62 22.01 -29.46
CA LEU A 13 -20.00 20.68 -29.51
C LEU A 13 -19.38 20.40 -30.88
N LEU A 14 -20.01 20.83 -31.98
CA LEU A 14 -19.51 20.60 -33.34
C LEU A 14 -18.31 21.48 -33.72
N ASP A 15 -18.28 22.74 -33.27
CA ASP A 15 -17.18 23.67 -33.59
C ASP A 15 -15.86 23.29 -32.91
N LYS A 16 -15.92 22.54 -31.80
CA LYS A 16 -14.73 22.04 -31.06
C LYS A 16 -14.14 20.75 -31.63
N LEU A 17 -14.87 20.04 -32.49
CA LEU A 17 -14.47 18.74 -33.03
C LEU A 17 -13.54 18.82 -34.27
N GLN A 18 -13.19 20.02 -34.74
CA GLN A 18 -12.43 20.21 -35.99
C GLN A 18 -10.90 20.29 -35.85
N THR A 19 -10.30 19.74 -34.80
CA THR A 19 -8.84 19.53 -34.73
C THR A 19 -8.56 18.11 -34.25
N ASP A 20 -7.89 17.29 -35.08
CA ASP A 20 -7.72 15.84 -34.85
C ASP A 20 -7.10 15.51 -33.48
N THR A 21 -6.26 16.39 -32.93
CA THR A 21 -5.66 16.23 -31.59
C THR A 21 -6.63 16.44 -30.43
N ASN A 22 -7.81 17.01 -30.67
CA ASN A 22 -8.82 17.30 -29.65
C ASN A 22 -9.87 16.19 -29.55
N LEU A 23 -10.09 15.43 -30.61
CA LEU A 23 -11.19 14.45 -30.68
C LEU A 23 -11.01 13.31 -29.67
N GLU A 24 -9.82 12.72 -29.58
CA GLU A 24 -9.52 11.65 -28.63
C GLU A 24 -9.69 12.14 -27.18
N GLU A 25 -9.21 13.34 -26.89
CA GLU A 25 -9.32 13.92 -25.55
C GLU A 25 -10.79 14.18 -25.18
N TYR A 26 -11.59 14.72 -26.11
CA TYR A 26 -13.04 14.87 -25.91
C TYR A 26 -13.74 13.53 -25.69
N GLN A 27 -13.35 12.48 -26.41
CA GLN A 27 -13.92 11.14 -26.21
C GLN A 27 -13.62 10.62 -24.81
N LYS A 28 -12.39 10.76 -24.31
CA LYS A 28 -12.03 10.35 -22.94
C LYS A 28 -12.89 11.07 -21.90
N ILE A 29 -13.02 12.39 -22.02
CA ILE A 29 -13.85 13.20 -21.11
C ILE A 29 -15.31 12.76 -21.17
N LEU A 30 -15.84 12.52 -22.37
CA LEU A 30 -17.21 12.05 -22.54
C LEU A 30 -17.43 10.69 -21.88
N TYR A 31 -16.55 9.70 -22.12
CA TYR A 31 -16.65 8.39 -21.49
C TYR A 31 -16.57 8.46 -19.97
N SER A 32 -15.67 9.30 -19.44
CA SER A 32 -15.58 9.56 -18.00
C SER A 32 -16.90 10.10 -17.44
N ASN A 33 -17.46 11.15 -18.07
CA ASN A 33 -18.70 11.76 -17.62
C ASN A 33 -19.90 10.79 -17.70
N MET A 34 -19.96 9.97 -18.76
CA MET A 34 -21.00 8.96 -18.91
C MET A 34 -20.91 7.88 -17.82
N LEU A 35 -19.71 7.42 -17.49
CA LEU A 35 -19.51 6.48 -16.40
C LEU A 35 -19.90 7.09 -15.04
N ILE A 36 -19.50 8.33 -14.77
CA ILE A 36 -19.85 9.02 -13.52
C ILE A 36 -21.37 9.17 -13.40
N LEU A 37 -22.04 9.64 -14.46
CA LEU A 37 -23.50 9.76 -14.51
C LEU A 37 -24.17 8.40 -14.27
N LEU A 38 -23.67 7.34 -14.88
CA LEU A 38 -24.20 5.99 -14.68
C LEU A 38 -24.07 5.55 -13.22
N LEU A 39 -22.91 5.80 -12.60
CA LEU A 39 -22.68 5.48 -11.19
C LEU A 39 -23.60 6.31 -10.27
N GLU A 40 -23.90 7.56 -10.61
CA GLU A 40 -24.87 8.37 -9.86
C GLU A 40 -26.31 7.85 -10.00
N ILE A 41 -26.71 7.42 -11.21
CA ILE A 41 -28.05 6.87 -11.47
C ILE A 41 -28.24 5.53 -10.77
N ILE A 42 -27.27 4.63 -10.88
CA ILE A 42 -27.32 3.31 -10.22
C ILE A 42 -27.21 3.49 -8.70
N SER A 43 -26.47 4.50 -8.24
CA SER A 43 -26.21 4.80 -6.84
C SER A 43 -25.73 3.57 -6.06
N PRO A 44 -24.63 2.92 -6.48
CA PRO A 44 -24.10 1.72 -5.85
C PRO A 44 -23.76 1.99 -4.38
N LYS A 45 -24.14 1.04 -3.52
CA LYS A 45 -24.14 1.18 -2.07
C LYS A 45 -22.74 1.15 -1.48
N ASP A 46 -21.81 0.46 -2.14
CA ASP A 46 -20.46 0.28 -1.64
C ASP A 46 -19.39 0.29 -2.74
N VAL A 47 -18.14 0.15 -2.29
CA VAL A 47 -16.93 0.14 -3.13
C VAL A 47 -16.90 -1.07 -4.07
N ILE A 48 -17.46 -2.21 -3.64
CA ILE A 48 -17.45 -3.46 -4.40
C ILE A 48 -18.44 -3.35 -5.57
N GLU A 49 -19.66 -2.89 -5.31
CA GLU A 49 -20.67 -2.65 -6.35
C GLU A 49 -20.16 -1.66 -7.41
N ARG A 50 -19.52 -0.56 -6.99
CA ARG A 50 -18.88 0.39 -7.92
C ARG A 50 -17.83 -0.25 -8.81
N THR A 51 -17.02 -1.13 -8.23
CA THR A 51 -15.96 -1.84 -8.96
C THR A 51 -16.55 -2.84 -9.95
N ASN A 52 -17.60 -3.56 -9.56
CA ASN A 52 -18.26 -4.52 -10.44
C ASN A 52 -18.85 -3.84 -11.68
N ILE A 53 -19.42 -2.63 -11.52
CA ILE A 53 -19.90 -1.84 -12.67
C ILE A 53 -18.75 -1.51 -13.64
N ILE A 54 -17.58 -1.12 -13.14
CA ILE A 54 -16.40 -0.90 -13.99
C ILE A 54 -16.03 -2.20 -14.72
N LYS A 55 -16.01 -3.33 -14.01
CA LYS A 55 -15.65 -4.62 -14.60
C LYS A 55 -16.63 -5.04 -15.68
N GLU A 56 -17.92 -4.94 -15.42
CA GLU A 56 -18.97 -5.28 -16.41
C GLU A 56 -18.86 -4.46 -17.70
N LEU A 57 -18.42 -3.21 -17.61
CA LEU A 57 -18.35 -2.30 -18.76
C LEU A 57 -17.02 -2.34 -19.50
N PHE A 58 -15.91 -2.61 -18.80
CA PHE A 58 -14.56 -2.39 -19.33
C PHE A 58 -13.62 -3.60 -19.19
N GLU A 59 -14.02 -4.67 -18.50
CA GLU A 59 -13.19 -5.86 -18.33
C GLU A 59 -13.30 -6.81 -19.53
N GLU A 60 -12.15 -7.12 -20.12
CA GLU A 60 -12.00 -8.11 -21.18
C GLU A 60 -10.87 -9.07 -20.82
N ASN A 61 -11.16 -10.37 -20.76
CA ASN A 61 -10.17 -11.42 -20.46
C ASN A 61 -9.37 -11.16 -19.15
N GLY A 62 -10.04 -10.61 -18.12
CA GLY A 62 -9.41 -10.31 -16.83
C GLY A 62 -8.58 -9.02 -16.81
N VAL A 63 -8.74 -8.15 -17.81
CA VAL A 63 -8.05 -6.85 -17.91
C VAL A 63 -9.09 -5.75 -18.15
N ILE A 64 -9.08 -4.74 -17.28
CA ILE A 64 -9.89 -3.53 -17.43
C ILE A 64 -9.19 -2.62 -18.44
N LYS A 65 -9.87 -2.26 -19.53
CA LYS A 65 -9.29 -1.49 -20.64
C LYS A 65 -10.01 -0.18 -20.86
N ASN A 66 -9.26 0.84 -21.31
CA ASN A 66 -9.81 2.09 -21.84
C ASN A 66 -10.72 2.85 -20.86
N ILE A 67 -10.60 2.62 -19.55
CA ILE A 67 -11.33 3.41 -18.56
C ILE A 67 -10.66 4.78 -18.44
N ASN A 68 -11.50 5.82 -18.51
CA ASN A 68 -11.11 7.21 -18.32
C ASN A 68 -11.83 7.75 -17.09
N LEU A 69 -11.08 8.24 -16.10
CA LEU A 69 -11.58 8.89 -14.90
C LEU A 69 -10.93 10.28 -14.82
N ILE A 70 -11.66 11.29 -15.29
CA ILE A 70 -11.18 12.65 -15.50
C ILE A 70 -12.02 13.64 -14.71
N ASN A 71 -11.37 14.58 -14.01
CA ASN A 71 -12.01 15.66 -13.24
C ASN A 71 -13.01 15.17 -12.20
N ILE A 72 -12.66 14.09 -11.51
CA ILE A 72 -13.49 13.50 -10.45
C ILE A 72 -13.20 14.21 -9.14
N HIS A 73 -14.06 15.18 -8.84
CA HIS A 73 -14.06 15.90 -7.58
C HIS A 73 -15.21 15.39 -6.71
N SER A 74 -14.93 15.06 -5.47
CA SER A 74 -15.98 14.61 -4.54
C SER A 74 -16.20 15.68 -3.47
N VAL A 75 -17.43 16.19 -3.37
CA VAL A 75 -17.84 17.10 -2.31
C VAL A 75 -18.62 16.30 -1.26
N GLY A 76 -18.17 16.34 0.00
CA GLY A 76 -18.86 15.68 1.12
C GLY A 76 -18.61 14.18 1.25
N GLN A 77 -19.67 13.40 1.49
CA GLN A 77 -19.57 11.95 1.77
C GLN A 77 -19.53 11.07 0.51
N ASN A 78 -19.79 11.63 -0.67
CA ASN A 78 -19.91 10.86 -1.90
C ASN A 78 -18.57 10.68 -2.63
N LYS A 79 -17.60 10.08 -1.92
CA LYS A 79 -16.26 9.84 -2.47
C LYS A 79 -16.30 8.67 -3.44
N LEU A 80 -15.94 8.92 -4.70
CA LEU A 80 -15.85 7.87 -5.68
C LEU A 80 -14.56 7.07 -5.44
N VAL A 81 -14.69 5.92 -4.79
CA VAL A 81 -13.58 5.01 -4.44
C VAL A 81 -13.96 3.58 -4.81
N PHE A 82 -13.00 2.84 -5.34
CA PHE A 82 -13.10 1.51 -5.91
C PHE A 82 -12.14 0.52 -5.21
N ASP A 83 -12.44 -0.76 -5.37
CA ASP A 83 -11.60 -1.88 -4.94
C ASP A 83 -10.85 -2.42 -6.16
N PHE A 84 -9.61 -1.96 -6.35
CA PHE A 84 -8.76 -2.38 -7.46
C PHE A 84 -7.83 -3.54 -7.12
N LYS A 85 -8.02 -4.22 -5.98
CA LYS A 85 -7.24 -5.40 -5.62
C LYS A 85 -7.33 -6.47 -6.72
N GLY A 86 -6.19 -7.02 -7.11
CA GLY A 86 -6.06 -8.03 -8.18
C GLY A 86 -6.44 -7.56 -9.59
N CYS A 87 -6.79 -6.29 -9.79
CA CYS A 87 -7.21 -5.78 -11.10
C CYS A 87 -6.01 -5.42 -11.98
N ARG A 88 -6.12 -5.69 -13.28
CA ARG A 88 -5.11 -5.30 -14.28
C ARG A 88 -5.71 -4.25 -15.20
N PHE A 89 -4.98 -3.16 -15.43
CA PHE A 89 -5.42 -2.01 -16.21
C PHE A 89 -4.51 -1.82 -17.42
N GLU A 90 -5.11 -1.57 -18.58
CA GLU A 90 -4.41 -1.30 -19.83
C GLU A 90 -5.06 -0.14 -20.59
N ASN A 91 -4.25 0.76 -21.17
CA ASN A 91 -4.75 1.91 -21.95
C ASN A 91 -5.72 2.82 -21.19
N CYS A 92 -5.50 3.04 -19.90
CA CYS A 92 -6.39 3.82 -19.04
C CYS A 92 -5.91 5.27 -18.86
N HIS A 93 -6.80 6.18 -18.45
CA HIS A 93 -6.46 7.58 -18.16
C HIS A 93 -7.08 8.04 -16.85
N PHE A 94 -6.24 8.43 -15.88
CA PHE A 94 -6.66 8.98 -14.60
C PHE A 94 -6.13 10.41 -14.47
N GLU A 95 -7.04 11.38 -14.38
CA GLU A 95 -6.71 12.80 -14.34
C GLU A 95 -7.58 13.56 -13.36
N ASN A 96 -6.95 14.41 -12.54
CA ASN A 96 -7.66 15.25 -11.57
C ASN A 96 -8.63 14.47 -10.68
N TYR A 97 -8.28 13.21 -10.38
CA TYR A 97 -9.04 12.30 -9.55
C TYR A 97 -8.43 12.22 -8.15
N GLU A 98 -8.81 13.15 -7.29
CA GLU A 98 -8.17 13.39 -5.98
C GLU A 98 -8.21 12.19 -5.00
N HIS A 99 -9.17 11.29 -5.20
CA HIS A 99 -9.35 10.09 -4.40
C HIS A 99 -8.71 8.84 -5.03
N PHE A 100 -7.94 9.00 -6.12
CA PHE A 100 -7.27 7.87 -6.77
C PHE A 100 -6.41 7.07 -5.78
N ALA A 101 -5.59 7.75 -4.97
CA ALA A 101 -4.77 7.11 -3.95
C ALA A 101 -5.58 6.40 -2.84
N SER A 102 -6.87 6.73 -2.67
CA SER A 102 -7.78 6.09 -1.71
C SER A 102 -8.40 4.79 -2.21
N ASN A 103 -8.22 4.45 -3.50
CA ASN A 103 -8.64 3.14 -4.01
C ASN A 103 -7.88 2.01 -3.30
N GLN A 104 -8.51 0.84 -3.22
CA GLN A 104 -7.86 -0.31 -2.62
C GLN A 104 -6.92 -0.95 -3.64
N PHE A 105 -5.66 -1.10 -3.28
CA PHE A 105 -4.63 -1.72 -4.10
C PHE A 105 -4.00 -2.87 -3.33
N ASP A 106 -3.51 -3.88 -4.05
CA ASP A 106 -2.69 -4.96 -3.51
C ASP A 106 -1.47 -5.20 -4.42
N PRO A 107 -0.59 -6.17 -4.09
CA PRO A 107 0.54 -6.51 -4.94
C PRO A 107 0.17 -7.05 -6.32
N ASP A 108 -1.06 -7.55 -6.52
CA ASP A 108 -1.52 -8.13 -7.77
C ASP A 108 -2.19 -7.09 -8.68
N THR A 109 -2.54 -5.90 -8.17
CA THR A 109 -2.98 -4.77 -8.99
C THR A 109 -1.85 -4.31 -9.92
N PHE A 110 -2.14 -4.12 -11.22
CA PHE A 110 -1.12 -3.71 -12.19
C PHE A 110 -1.64 -2.75 -13.27
N PHE A 111 -0.83 -1.75 -13.63
CA PHE A 111 -1.15 -0.74 -14.64
C PHE A 111 -0.12 -0.77 -15.77
N LYS A 112 -0.61 -0.79 -17.01
CA LYS A 112 0.16 -0.75 -18.25
C LYS A 112 -0.45 0.27 -19.21
N ASP A 113 0.38 0.93 -20.01
CA ASP A 113 -0.06 1.90 -21.04
C ASP A 113 -1.05 2.95 -20.47
N THR A 114 -0.86 3.34 -19.21
CA THR A 114 -1.83 4.14 -18.45
C THR A 114 -1.27 5.53 -18.16
N ALA A 115 -2.10 6.57 -18.33
CA ALA A 115 -1.76 7.93 -17.99
C ALA A 115 -2.28 8.32 -16.59
N PHE A 116 -1.40 8.94 -15.80
CA PHE A 116 -1.68 9.44 -14.47
C PHE A 116 -1.33 10.93 -14.40
N ILE A 117 -2.34 11.79 -14.41
CA ILE A 117 -2.21 13.25 -14.45
C ILE A 117 -2.73 13.86 -13.14
N ALA A 118 -1.92 14.68 -12.50
CA ALA A 118 -2.21 15.25 -11.18
C ALA A 118 -3.37 16.25 -11.20
N PRO A 119 -4.11 16.42 -10.07
CA PRO A 119 -3.88 15.76 -8.78
C PRO A 119 -4.56 14.37 -8.65
N LEU A 120 -3.80 13.40 -8.12
CA LEU A 120 -4.28 12.02 -7.85
C LEU A 120 -4.18 11.61 -6.38
N TRP A 121 -3.72 12.53 -5.54
CA TRP A 121 -3.41 12.27 -4.14
C TRP A 121 -3.51 13.56 -3.33
N LYS A 122 -3.92 13.42 -2.07
CA LYS A 122 -3.86 14.46 -1.05
C LYS A 122 -3.00 14.00 0.11
N GLU A 123 -2.29 14.92 0.72
CA GLU A 123 -1.49 14.67 1.90
C GLU A 123 -2.33 14.01 3.02
N GLY A 124 -1.73 13.05 3.72
CA GLY A 124 -2.40 12.26 4.76
C GLY A 124 -3.17 11.03 4.26
N ILE A 125 -3.38 10.87 2.95
CA ILE A 125 -3.95 9.63 2.40
C ILE A 125 -2.85 8.56 2.30
N GLN A 126 -3.04 7.47 3.04
CA GLN A 126 -2.22 6.26 2.90
C GLN A 126 -2.72 5.42 1.72
N THR A 127 -1.79 4.91 0.92
CA THR A 127 -2.09 4.07 -0.24
C THR A 127 -1.20 2.84 -0.28
N LYS A 128 -1.76 1.73 -0.77
CA LYS A 128 -1.03 0.49 -1.06
C LYS A 128 -0.47 0.45 -2.49
N LEU A 129 -0.68 1.49 -3.30
CA LEU A 129 -0.05 1.61 -4.63
C LEU A 129 1.45 1.92 -4.58
N SER A 130 2.26 1.11 -5.26
CA SER A 130 3.72 1.21 -5.29
C SER A 130 4.27 1.21 -6.71
N TRP A 131 5.57 1.50 -6.86
CA TRP A 131 6.27 1.37 -8.15
C TRP A 131 6.24 -0.03 -8.76
N LYS A 132 5.90 -1.08 -7.98
CA LYS A 132 5.75 -2.46 -8.49
C LYS A 132 4.44 -2.68 -9.25
N ASN A 133 3.44 -1.84 -8.99
CA ASN A 133 2.13 -1.93 -9.61
C ASN A 133 2.08 -1.23 -10.99
N ILE A 134 3.16 -0.60 -11.44
CA ILE A 134 3.16 0.26 -12.63
C ILE A 134 4.25 -0.18 -13.61
N ASP A 135 3.88 -0.41 -14.86
CA ASP A 135 4.85 -0.54 -15.94
C ASP A 135 5.51 0.82 -16.25
N LYS A 136 6.73 0.99 -15.75
CA LYS A 136 7.51 2.22 -15.90
C LYS A 136 7.86 2.56 -17.34
N LYS A 137 7.76 1.62 -18.28
CA LYS A 137 8.11 1.85 -19.69
C LYS A 137 6.95 2.44 -20.49
N SER A 138 5.72 2.09 -20.13
CA SER A 138 4.52 2.46 -20.88
C SER A 138 3.65 3.51 -20.19
N CYS A 139 3.66 3.56 -18.86
CA CYS A 139 2.78 4.48 -18.13
C CYS A 139 3.37 5.90 -18.04
N ASN A 140 2.53 6.91 -18.26
CA ASN A 140 2.84 8.28 -17.89
C ASN A 140 2.52 8.49 -16.41
N THR A 141 3.55 8.66 -15.58
CA THR A 141 3.42 8.66 -14.11
C THR A 141 3.53 10.03 -13.46
N GLN A 142 3.53 11.11 -14.25
CA GLN A 142 3.74 12.49 -13.77
C GLN A 142 2.89 12.83 -12.53
N GLY A 143 1.62 12.42 -12.49
CA GLY A 143 0.72 12.66 -11.38
C GLY A 143 0.94 11.81 -10.12
N LEU A 144 1.81 10.80 -10.16
CA LEU A 144 2.09 9.87 -9.06
C LEU A 144 3.52 9.94 -8.53
N VAL A 145 4.48 10.48 -9.29
CA VAL A 145 5.93 10.42 -8.96
C VAL A 145 6.21 10.84 -7.52
N ASN A 146 5.71 12.00 -7.11
CA ASN A 146 5.97 12.53 -5.77
C ASN A 146 5.41 11.63 -4.67
N MET A 147 4.17 11.15 -4.83
CA MET A 147 3.52 10.25 -3.88
C MET A 147 4.28 8.92 -3.76
N LEU A 148 4.65 8.30 -4.89
CA LEU A 148 5.34 7.01 -4.91
C LEU A 148 6.77 7.12 -4.36
N ASN A 149 7.47 8.21 -4.64
CA ASN A 149 8.81 8.46 -4.10
C ASN A 149 8.78 8.72 -2.59
N HIS A 150 7.84 9.55 -2.12
CA HIS A 150 7.65 9.79 -0.69
C HIS A 150 7.33 8.50 0.06
N ARG A 151 6.44 7.67 -0.50
CA ARG A 151 6.14 6.35 0.07
C ARG A 151 7.37 5.45 0.10
N ALA A 152 8.13 5.36 -1.00
CA ALA A 152 9.33 4.52 -1.06
C ALA A 152 10.39 4.96 -0.04
N ALA A 153 10.54 6.27 0.17
CA ALA A 153 11.42 6.82 1.20
C ALA A 153 10.97 6.42 2.61
N ASN A 154 9.67 6.54 2.91
CA ASN A 154 9.11 6.14 4.21
C ASN A 154 9.22 4.63 4.45
N GLU A 155 9.02 3.80 3.42
CA GLU A 155 9.22 2.34 3.52
C GLU A 155 10.68 2.00 3.84
N LEU A 156 11.63 2.69 3.20
CA LEU A 156 13.06 2.52 3.48
C LEU A 156 13.41 2.93 4.91
N GLU A 157 12.92 4.09 5.37
CA GLU A 157 13.14 4.57 6.73
C GLU A 157 12.55 3.62 7.78
N ASN A 158 11.30 3.19 7.59
CA ASN A 158 10.64 2.21 8.45
C ASN A 158 11.41 0.89 8.52
N ASN A 159 11.92 0.40 7.39
CA ASN A 159 12.72 -0.82 7.35
C ASN A 159 14.05 -0.65 8.12
N GLN A 160 14.72 0.50 7.96
CA GLN A 160 15.93 0.82 8.70
C GLN A 160 15.68 0.92 10.21
N GLU A 161 14.57 1.55 10.61
CA GLU A 161 14.16 1.57 12.01
C GLU A 161 13.90 0.16 12.55
N LEU A 162 13.13 -0.66 11.84
CA LEU A 162 12.86 -2.04 12.22
C LEU A 162 14.15 -2.82 12.44
N ARG A 163 15.10 -2.72 11.50
CA ARG A 163 16.43 -3.35 11.62
C ARG A 163 17.18 -2.87 12.86
N LYS A 164 17.18 -1.56 13.15
CA LYS A 164 17.80 -1.00 14.37
C LYS A 164 17.16 -1.58 15.63
N LYS A 165 15.82 -1.62 15.71
CA LYS A 165 15.07 -2.15 16.84
C LYS A 165 15.36 -3.65 17.06
N LEU A 166 15.36 -4.44 15.99
CA LEU A 166 15.70 -5.87 16.05
C LEU A 166 17.16 -6.11 16.49
N LYS A 167 18.12 -5.33 15.96
CA LYS A 167 19.53 -5.40 16.41
C LYS A 167 19.65 -5.11 17.91
N THR A 168 18.94 -4.09 18.42
CA THR A 168 18.94 -3.77 19.86
C THR A 168 18.40 -4.94 20.68
N ILE A 169 17.29 -5.56 20.27
CA ILE A 169 16.72 -6.72 20.95
C ILE A 169 17.72 -7.88 20.95
N ILE A 170 18.27 -8.26 19.79
CA ILE A 170 19.19 -9.41 19.69
C ILE A 170 20.47 -9.16 20.51
N LYS A 171 21.03 -7.94 20.46
CA LYS A 171 22.20 -7.54 21.27
C LYS A 171 21.93 -7.68 22.76
N PHE A 172 20.72 -7.42 23.23
CA PHE A 172 20.37 -7.55 24.65
C PHE A 172 20.49 -9.00 25.15
N PHE A 173 20.19 -9.99 24.29
CA PHE A 173 20.37 -11.40 24.61
C PHE A 173 21.84 -11.86 24.47
N TRP A 174 22.69 -11.11 23.78
CA TRP A 174 24.10 -11.45 23.60
C TRP A 174 24.96 -10.96 24.77
N SER A 175 25.58 -11.87 25.51
CA SER A 175 26.52 -11.49 26.57
C SER A 175 27.58 -12.56 26.78
N ARG A 176 28.81 -12.14 27.13
CA ARG A 176 29.96 -13.04 27.33
C ARG A 176 30.21 -13.99 26.14
N GLY A 177 30.04 -13.49 24.91
CA GLY A 177 30.32 -14.26 23.68
C GLY A 177 29.28 -15.32 23.31
N CYS A 178 28.09 -15.30 23.94
CA CYS A 178 27.01 -16.22 23.59
C CYS A 178 25.62 -15.61 23.91
N PHE A 179 24.56 -16.21 23.35
CA PHE A 179 23.18 -15.85 23.69
C PHE A 179 22.81 -16.42 25.07
N GLN A 180 22.37 -15.54 25.96
CA GLN A 180 21.99 -15.88 27.33
C GLN A 180 20.48 -15.70 27.53
N PRO A 181 19.82 -16.58 28.30
CA PRO A 181 18.43 -16.38 28.67
C PRO A 181 18.29 -15.12 29.54
N LYS A 182 17.18 -14.39 29.34
CA LYS A 182 16.82 -13.19 30.11
C LYS A 182 15.46 -13.38 30.75
N SER A 183 15.26 -12.87 31.96
CA SER A 183 13.93 -12.92 32.58
C SER A 183 12.98 -11.96 31.85
N GLU A 184 11.69 -12.29 31.81
CA GLU A 184 10.68 -11.44 31.19
C GLU A 184 10.68 -10.03 31.82
N ASP A 185 10.83 -9.94 33.14
CA ASP A 185 10.92 -8.66 33.85
C ASP A 185 12.13 -7.83 33.42
N GLU A 186 13.30 -8.46 33.23
CA GLU A 186 14.50 -7.77 32.73
C GLU A 186 14.29 -7.23 31.32
N VAL A 187 13.67 -8.04 30.45
CA VAL A 187 13.36 -7.66 29.07
C VAL A 187 12.38 -6.49 29.06
N ARG A 188 11.26 -6.57 29.80
CA ARG A 188 10.26 -5.51 29.84
C ARG A 188 10.80 -4.20 30.43
N ARG A 189 11.70 -4.26 31.43
CA ARG A 189 12.33 -3.06 32.00
C ARG A 189 13.26 -2.35 31.02
N HIS A 190 14.05 -3.09 30.22
CA HIS A 190 15.02 -2.49 29.30
C HIS A 190 14.47 -2.22 27.91
N LEU A 191 13.48 -3.00 27.48
CA LEU A 191 12.98 -3.07 26.11
C LEU A 191 11.44 -2.95 26.05
N GLY A 192 10.80 -2.38 27.08
CA GLY A 192 9.32 -2.26 27.17
C GLY A 192 8.67 -1.50 26.00
N GLY A 193 9.41 -0.67 25.26
CA GLY A 193 8.92 -0.02 24.04
C GLY A 193 8.75 -0.96 22.84
N PHE A 194 9.15 -2.24 22.94
CA PHE A 194 9.18 -3.20 21.83
C PHE A 194 8.13 -4.31 21.94
N ASP A 195 7.09 -4.16 22.76
CA ASP A 195 6.07 -5.19 23.03
C ASP A 195 5.47 -5.84 21.77
N ARG A 196 5.18 -5.05 20.73
CA ARG A 196 4.66 -5.56 19.46
C ARG A 196 5.67 -6.47 18.75
N LEU A 197 6.95 -6.09 18.73
CA LEU A 197 7.99 -6.91 18.12
C LEU A 197 8.19 -8.20 18.92
N PHE A 198 8.17 -8.14 20.25
CA PHE A 198 8.28 -9.35 21.08
C PHE A 198 7.14 -10.33 20.84
N LYS A 199 5.91 -9.85 20.67
CA LYS A 199 4.77 -10.69 20.31
C LYS A 199 5.06 -11.46 19.01
N VAL A 200 5.49 -10.76 17.95
CA VAL A 200 5.85 -11.40 16.67
C VAL A 200 7.01 -12.40 16.84
N LEU A 201 8.06 -12.03 17.57
CA LEU A 201 9.22 -12.91 17.78
C LEU A 201 8.86 -14.20 18.53
N LEU A 202 7.95 -14.13 19.50
CA LEU A 202 7.42 -15.28 20.23
C LEU A 202 6.49 -16.13 19.35
N ASP A 203 5.56 -15.51 18.65
CA ASP A 203 4.60 -16.19 17.77
C ASP A 203 5.31 -16.96 16.64
N LYS A 204 6.39 -16.39 16.08
CA LYS A 204 7.24 -17.04 15.06
C LYS A 204 8.31 -17.97 15.64
N LYS A 205 8.31 -18.23 16.95
CA LYS A 205 9.28 -19.10 17.66
C LYS A 205 10.75 -18.71 17.46
N ILE A 206 11.01 -17.43 17.20
CA ILE A 206 12.36 -16.85 17.18
C ILE A 206 12.85 -16.71 18.63
N LEU A 207 11.96 -16.25 19.50
CA LEU A 207 12.11 -16.33 20.95
C LEU A 207 11.29 -17.51 21.49
N LYS A 208 11.82 -18.18 22.51
CA LYS A 208 11.17 -19.26 23.25
C LYS A 208 11.06 -18.86 24.72
N THR A 209 10.03 -19.37 25.38
CA THR A 209 9.79 -19.15 26.81
C THR A 209 10.00 -20.43 27.60
N GLU A 210 10.74 -20.35 28.69
CA GLU A 210 10.89 -21.41 29.68
C GLU A 210 10.49 -20.88 31.06
N LYS A 211 9.65 -21.62 31.78
CA LYS A 211 9.38 -21.34 33.19
C LYS A 211 10.46 -21.98 34.05
N LYS A 212 11.13 -21.21 34.89
CA LYS A 212 12.10 -21.72 35.87
C LYS A 212 11.72 -21.24 37.25
N SER A 213 11.64 -22.17 38.20
CA SER A 213 11.52 -21.84 39.62
C SER A 213 12.84 -21.27 40.10
N ASP A 214 12.82 -20.07 40.67
CA ASP A 214 13.99 -19.51 41.32
C ASP A 214 14.31 -20.23 42.65
N LYS A 215 15.42 -19.84 43.28
CA LYS A 215 15.85 -20.37 44.60
C LYS A 215 14.80 -20.16 45.71
N HIS A 216 13.80 -19.30 45.49
CA HIS A 216 12.69 -19.00 46.39
C HIS A 216 11.37 -19.67 45.98
N LYS A 217 11.39 -20.63 45.05
CA LYS A 217 10.21 -21.33 44.49
C LYS A 217 9.21 -20.40 43.79
N ARG A 218 9.62 -19.19 43.35
CA ARG A 218 8.80 -18.36 42.47
C ARG A 218 9.02 -18.80 41.04
N GLU A 219 7.94 -19.05 40.31
CA GLU A 219 8.01 -19.33 38.88
C GLU A 219 8.27 -18.05 38.10
N ASN A 220 9.45 -17.94 37.49
CA ASN A 220 9.78 -16.83 36.61
C ASN A 220 9.83 -17.31 35.17
N THR A 221 9.27 -16.53 34.26
CA THR A 221 9.36 -16.77 32.81
C THR A 221 10.68 -16.21 32.29
N TYR A 222 11.45 -17.06 31.62
CA TYR A 222 12.67 -16.67 30.93
C TYR A 222 12.47 -16.77 29.43
N TRP A 223 12.97 -15.77 28.72
CA TRP A 223 13.01 -15.72 27.27
C TRP A 223 14.42 -16.05 26.80
N PHE A 224 14.52 -16.86 25.75
CA PHE A 224 15.78 -17.19 25.11
C PHE A 224 15.61 -17.26 23.60
N LEU A 225 16.70 -16.97 22.91
CA LEU A 225 16.75 -17.01 21.46
C LEU A 225 16.83 -18.47 21.00
N ASN A 226 16.04 -18.84 19.99
CA ASN A 226 15.99 -20.20 19.51
C ASN A 226 17.32 -20.59 18.83
N ASN A 227 17.88 -21.74 19.20
CA ASN A 227 19.16 -22.26 18.70
C ASN A 227 19.22 -22.44 17.18
N GLU A 228 18.07 -22.55 16.51
CA GLU A 228 17.97 -22.59 15.04
C GLU A 228 18.54 -21.32 14.39
N TYR A 229 18.56 -20.19 15.11
CA TYR A 229 19.06 -18.90 14.64
C TYR A 229 20.53 -18.66 15.05
N SER A 230 21.36 -19.70 14.98
CA SER A 230 22.76 -19.65 15.43
C SER A 230 23.64 -18.69 14.62
N ASP A 231 23.26 -18.36 13.37
CA ASP A 231 24.00 -17.43 12.53
C ASP A 231 23.85 -15.97 12.99
N LEU A 232 22.95 -15.68 13.93
CA LEU A 232 22.86 -14.36 14.56
C LEU A 232 24.11 -13.97 15.37
N ARG A 233 25.01 -14.91 15.70
CA ARG A 233 26.32 -14.53 16.28
C ARG A 233 27.14 -13.66 15.32
N LYS A 234 26.99 -13.87 14.00
CA LYS A 234 27.77 -13.17 12.96
C LYS A 234 27.52 -11.66 12.96
N ILE A 235 26.30 -11.24 13.33
CA ILE A 235 25.95 -9.82 13.44
C ILE A 235 26.43 -9.15 14.74
N MET A 236 26.92 -9.94 15.70
CA MET A 236 27.54 -9.45 16.93
C MET A 236 29.06 -9.32 16.78
N GLU A 237 29.66 -10.10 15.89
CA GLU A 237 31.11 -10.23 15.75
C GLU A 237 31.74 -9.25 14.75
N GLU A 238 31.02 -8.79 13.71
CA GLU A 238 31.42 -7.65 12.82
C GLU A 238 30.52 -7.45 11.59
N ASN A 239 29.54 -8.34 11.32
CA ASN A 239 28.69 -8.21 10.14
C ASN A 239 27.47 -7.32 10.39
N ASP A 240 27.09 -6.52 9.39
CA ASP A 240 25.87 -5.72 9.47
C ASP A 240 24.59 -6.53 9.29
N THR A 241 24.70 -7.73 8.71
CA THR A 241 23.59 -8.65 8.48
C THR A 241 24.05 -10.11 8.40
N CYS A 242 23.11 -11.04 8.50
CA CYS A 242 23.30 -12.45 8.20
C CYS A 242 21.98 -13.06 7.70
N ARG A 243 22.00 -14.29 7.20
CA ARG A 243 20.82 -14.97 6.65
C ARG A 243 19.66 -15.03 7.65
N ASP A 244 19.96 -15.39 8.89
CA ASP A 244 18.96 -15.47 9.96
C ASP A 244 18.36 -14.09 10.29
N PHE A 245 19.19 -13.05 10.27
CA PHE A 245 18.73 -11.69 10.52
C PHE A 245 17.80 -11.19 9.41
N GLU A 246 18.16 -11.40 8.14
CA GLU A 246 17.29 -11.05 7.00
C GLU A 246 15.96 -11.82 7.03
N HIS A 247 16.01 -13.10 7.42
CA HIS A 247 14.80 -13.90 7.60
C HIS A 247 13.89 -13.31 8.68
N ILE A 248 14.42 -12.95 9.85
CA ILE A 248 13.65 -12.32 10.94
C ILE A 248 13.08 -10.97 10.50
N VAL A 249 13.88 -10.12 9.84
CA VAL A 249 13.42 -8.83 9.30
C VAL A 249 12.22 -9.06 8.38
N SER A 250 12.29 -10.03 7.46
CA SER A 250 11.19 -10.32 6.52
C SER A 250 9.90 -10.79 7.20
N LEU A 251 10.00 -11.50 8.33
CA LEU A 251 8.85 -11.97 9.10
C LEU A 251 8.18 -10.82 9.85
N CYS A 252 8.96 -9.90 10.41
CA CYS A 252 8.46 -8.74 11.14
C CYS A 252 7.93 -7.62 10.23
N ASP A 253 8.52 -7.47 9.04
CA ASP A 253 8.11 -6.49 8.04
C ASP A 253 6.69 -6.81 7.53
N LYS A 254 6.40 -8.08 7.21
CA LYS A 254 5.10 -8.55 6.72
C LYS A 254 3.93 -8.29 7.68
N GLU A 255 4.16 -8.27 9.00
CA GLU A 255 3.10 -8.00 9.98
C GLU A 255 2.95 -6.51 10.33
N SER A 256 3.94 -5.69 9.98
CA SER A 256 3.88 -4.23 10.17
C SER A 256 2.98 -3.54 9.13
N PHE A 257 2.74 -4.18 7.98
CA PHE A 257 1.85 -3.69 6.90
C PHE A 257 0.42 -4.27 6.93
N SER A 258 0.11 -5.10 7.93
CA SER A 258 -1.19 -5.79 8.08
C SER A 258 -2.22 -5.00 8.91
N LEU A 259 -1.91 -3.76 9.29
CA LEU A 259 -2.77 -2.89 10.08
C LEU A 259 -3.09 -1.61 9.32
#